data_AF-G2E850-F1
#
_entry.id   AF-G2E850-F1
#
_cell.length_a   1.000
_cell.length_b   1.000
_cell.length_c   1.000
_cell.angle_alpha   90.00
_cell.angle_beta   90.00
_cell.angle_gamma   90.00
#
_symmetry.space_group_name_H-M   'P 1'
#
loop_
_entity.id
_entity.type
_entity.pdbx_description
1 polymer ?
#
loop_
_entity_poly.entity_id
_entity_poly.type
_entity_poly.pdbx_seq_one_letter_code
_entity_poly.pdbx_strand_id
1 'polypeptide(L)'
;MSQAIFDTISALIDSGAFIQAESATIELLEQIAKKDNDSDTFVIFKFNVAGFLVDIAHALSNREHALKALELFESLESKIDGVIDSQKYFYNLGNAKCNIVEQTSAFDLSFSSIETLVEAKNDYWKSVKEARKANEEFSEQYVNLANCLKRQFRFSEAMWYYDNICESAPDIAQSWINRSEALLMLNTVSTSCSAKMLHEISCGYNRASRSKSIPPDYATYYVEQAERFKQRIDESDHEETQKEFQELSEYRKYCCRSNLTLSEHGLYCSCAGAARDNLTIPLTSIAIGGAFVPQMEAVLNRLKSEFSMARHCYFEYVRAEVGAGLIHEECFTNLENNECLGLDFEKLRTAFRLCFGILDKIGLAICEYHSLKPKNGMVYFQNFWQLDRDNRREKFEIIKTPALLALYSIATDLNEHKHGEWQDFKRLRNAMEHGFLVIAHSGNINDKFGAYEFSDDVEIVGLGVFEEMVEQMLQLTRSAIFSFVFHFREKGLKESGLTGLAVSLQRVNLAKVSKSKGRKVRAK
;
A
#
# COMPACT_ATOMS: atom_id res chain seq x y z
N MET A 1 -38.92 -11.32 15.18
CA MET A 1 -38.66 -9.87 15.31
C MET A 1 -39.17 -9.20 14.05
N SER A 2 -39.56 -7.92 14.09
CA SER A 2 -40.05 -7.21 12.91
C SER A 2 -38.88 -6.62 12.12
N GLN A 3 -38.87 -6.78 10.80
CA GLN A 3 -37.91 -6.15 9.89
C GLN A 3 -37.84 -4.62 10.10
N ALA A 4 -38.98 -4.00 10.45
CA ALA A 4 -39.10 -2.57 10.69
C ALA A 4 -38.13 -2.03 11.76
N ILE A 5 -37.70 -2.85 12.73
CA ILE A 5 -36.74 -2.41 13.76
C ILE A 5 -35.35 -2.22 13.14
N PHE A 6 -34.91 -3.14 12.29
CA PHE A 6 -33.63 -3.04 11.58
C PHE A 6 -33.62 -1.83 10.64
N ASP A 7 -34.70 -1.63 9.88
CA ASP A 7 -34.83 -0.51 8.95
C ASP A 7 -34.81 0.84 9.71
N THR A 8 -35.41 0.88 10.92
CA THR A 8 -35.39 2.07 11.78
C THR A 8 -33.97 2.39 12.26
N ILE A 9 -33.20 1.39 12.71
CA ILE A 9 -31.82 1.59 13.17
C ILE A 9 -30.94 2.05 11.99
N SER A 10 -31.08 1.42 10.82
CA SER A 10 -30.37 1.83 9.60
C SER A 10 -30.64 3.30 9.26
N ALA A 11 -31.91 3.72 9.27
CA ALA A 11 -32.26 5.12 8.99
C ALA A 11 -31.69 6.12 10.03
N LEU A 12 -31.55 5.71 11.30
CA LEU A 12 -30.90 6.52 12.33
C LEU A 12 -29.39 6.67 12.06
N ILE A 13 -28.73 5.59 11.63
CA ILE A 13 -27.31 5.61 11.22
C ILE A 13 -27.13 6.52 10.00
N ASP A 14 -27.95 6.35 8.96
CA ASP A 14 -27.88 7.12 7.72
C ASP A 14 -28.11 8.63 7.93
N SER A 15 -28.91 8.98 8.93
CA SER A 15 -29.19 10.38 9.30
C SER A 15 -28.18 10.96 10.31
N GLY A 16 -27.20 10.18 10.75
CA GLY A 16 -26.19 10.59 11.74
C GLY A 16 -26.69 10.64 13.19
N ALA A 17 -27.88 10.09 13.48
CA ALA A 17 -28.47 10.04 14.81
C ALA A 17 -27.87 8.90 15.67
N PHE A 18 -26.53 8.85 15.77
CA PHE A 18 -25.80 7.71 16.32
C PHE A 18 -26.12 7.37 17.78
N ILE A 19 -26.43 8.36 18.63
CA ILE A 19 -26.82 8.11 20.05
C ILE A 19 -28.17 7.37 20.13
N GLN A 20 -29.11 7.70 19.24
CA GLN A 20 -30.41 7.03 19.18
C GLN A 20 -30.26 5.63 18.58
N ALA A 21 -29.43 5.51 17.54
CA ALA A 21 -29.08 4.23 16.94
C ALA A 21 -28.40 3.28 17.95
N GLU A 22 -27.48 3.80 18.78
CA GLU A 22 -26.82 3.07 19.86
C GLU A 22 -27.83 2.48 20.85
N SER A 23 -28.72 3.32 21.38
CA SER A 23 -29.74 2.89 22.33
C SER A 23 -30.64 1.78 21.75
N ALA A 24 -31.10 1.96 20.51
CA ALA A 24 -31.96 0.99 19.83
C ALA A 24 -31.21 -0.33 19.48
N THR A 25 -29.93 -0.24 19.12
CA THR A 25 -29.09 -1.40 18.80
C THR A 25 -28.83 -2.25 20.02
N ILE A 26 -28.55 -1.64 21.18
CA ILE A 26 -28.35 -2.35 22.44
C ILE A 26 -29.64 -3.06 22.88
N GLU A 27 -30.79 -2.39 22.80
CA GLU A 27 -32.08 -3.02 23.12
C GLU A 27 -32.37 -4.22 22.21
N LEU A 28 -32.12 -4.07 20.90
CA LEU A 28 -32.31 -5.16 19.94
C LEU A 28 -31.37 -6.33 20.22
N LEU A 29 -30.11 -6.07 20.57
CA LEU A 29 -29.14 -7.12 20.93
C LEU A 29 -29.62 -7.94 22.14
N GLU A 30 -30.15 -7.29 23.18
CA GLU A 30 -30.72 -7.99 24.33
C GLU A 30 -31.95 -8.83 23.97
N GLN A 31 -32.81 -8.34 23.07
CA GLN A 31 -33.97 -9.09 22.59
C GLN A 31 -33.57 -10.33 21.78
N ILE A 32 -32.53 -10.22 20.95
CA ILE A 32 -31.94 -11.32 20.19
C ILE A 32 -31.37 -12.36 21.15
N ALA A 33 -30.56 -11.95 22.13
CA ALA A 33 -29.91 -12.84 23.09
C ALA A 33 -30.91 -13.70 23.89
N LYS A 34 -32.10 -13.17 24.19
CA LYS A 34 -33.16 -13.90 24.92
C LYS A 34 -33.87 -14.99 24.10
N LYS A 35 -33.78 -14.95 22.77
CA LYS A 35 -34.55 -15.82 21.85
C LYS A 35 -33.67 -16.63 20.90
N ASP A 36 -32.35 -16.47 21.03
CA ASP A 36 -31.34 -17.07 20.18
C ASP A 36 -31.50 -18.59 20.06
N ASN A 37 -31.49 -19.11 18.84
CA ASN A 37 -31.78 -20.51 18.56
C ASN A 37 -31.01 -21.11 17.38
N ASP A 38 -29.83 -20.58 17.06
CA ASP A 38 -28.92 -21.07 16.00
C ASP A 38 -29.51 -21.21 14.59
N SER A 39 -30.74 -20.73 14.37
CA SER A 39 -31.33 -20.67 13.02
C SER A 39 -30.68 -19.59 12.16
N ASP A 40 -30.71 -19.79 10.84
CA ASP A 40 -30.20 -18.83 9.84
C ASP A 40 -30.76 -17.42 10.03
N THR A 41 -32.03 -17.32 10.42
CA THR A 41 -32.67 -16.04 10.75
C THR A 41 -31.98 -15.32 11.91
N PHE A 42 -31.59 -16.03 12.96
CA PHE A 42 -30.86 -15.44 14.09
C PHE A 42 -29.40 -15.14 13.76
N VAL A 43 -28.78 -15.92 12.88
CA VAL A 43 -27.46 -15.61 12.30
C VAL A 43 -27.51 -14.26 11.57
N ILE A 44 -28.51 -14.05 10.70
CA ILE A 44 -28.72 -12.78 9.98
C ILE A 44 -28.96 -11.62 10.96
N PHE A 45 -29.80 -11.80 11.98
CA PHE A 45 -30.06 -10.75 12.96
C PHE A 45 -28.82 -10.34 13.74
N LYS A 46 -28.01 -11.30 14.19
CA LYS A 46 -26.74 -11.02 14.88
C LYS A 46 -25.75 -10.33 13.96
N PHE A 47 -25.65 -10.77 12.70
CA PHE A 47 -24.79 -10.15 11.70
C PHE A 47 -25.15 -8.68 11.47
N ASN A 48 -26.44 -8.38 11.28
CA ASN A 48 -26.91 -7.01 11.08
C ASN A 48 -26.66 -6.13 12.32
N VAL A 49 -26.91 -6.65 13.53
CA VAL A 49 -26.61 -5.92 14.77
C VAL A 49 -25.11 -5.67 14.94
N ALA A 50 -24.26 -6.65 14.60
CA ALA A 50 -22.82 -6.45 14.60
C ALA A 50 -22.40 -5.36 13.60
N GLY A 51 -23.02 -5.30 12.41
CA GLY A 51 -22.86 -4.20 11.45
C GLY A 51 -23.23 -2.83 12.04
N PHE A 52 -24.40 -2.71 12.66
CA PHE A 52 -24.78 -1.45 13.33
C PHE A 52 -23.80 -1.03 14.42
N LEU A 53 -23.33 -1.99 15.23
CA LEU A 53 -22.31 -1.73 16.26
C LEU A 53 -21.00 -1.23 15.64
N VAL A 54 -20.60 -1.71 14.45
CA VAL A 54 -19.42 -1.21 13.73
C VAL A 54 -19.59 0.25 13.35
N ASP A 55 -20.73 0.62 12.74
CA ASP A 55 -20.99 1.99 12.29
C ASP A 55 -21.06 2.97 13.46
N ILE A 56 -21.75 2.56 14.54
CA ILE A 56 -21.85 3.34 15.78
C ILE A 56 -20.47 3.48 16.44
N ALA A 57 -19.69 2.39 16.52
CA ALA A 57 -18.35 2.42 17.08
C ALA A 57 -17.43 3.38 16.32
N HIS A 58 -17.53 3.39 14.99
CA HIS A 58 -16.78 4.32 14.15
C HIS A 58 -17.16 5.78 14.44
N ALA A 59 -18.45 6.10 14.35
CA ALA A 59 -18.94 7.46 14.48
C ALA A 59 -18.73 8.06 15.87
N LEU A 60 -18.86 7.24 16.92
CA LEU A 60 -18.71 7.68 18.31
C LEU A 60 -17.31 7.44 18.88
N SER A 61 -16.38 6.89 18.08
CA SER A 61 -15.04 6.48 18.55
C SER A 61 -15.10 5.55 19.77
N ASN A 62 -16.02 4.59 19.77
CA ASN A 62 -16.31 3.72 20.91
C ASN A 62 -15.70 2.32 20.73
N ARG A 63 -14.55 2.10 21.38
CA ARG A 63 -13.81 0.81 21.31
C ARG A 63 -14.61 -0.37 21.85
N GLU A 64 -15.42 -0.19 22.89
CA GLU A 64 -16.20 -1.29 23.49
C GLU A 64 -17.22 -1.84 22.49
N HIS A 65 -17.86 -0.96 21.71
CA HIS A 65 -18.79 -1.37 20.65
C HIS A 65 -18.06 -2.09 19.51
N ALA A 66 -16.87 -1.64 19.13
CA ALA A 66 -16.05 -2.33 18.13
C ALA A 66 -15.64 -3.73 18.58
N LEU A 67 -15.24 -3.87 19.86
CA LEU A 67 -14.93 -5.18 20.47
C LEU A 67 -16.16 -6.08 20.52
N LYS A 68 -17.34 -5.53 20.84
CA LYS A 68 -18.58 -6.31 20.88
C LYS A 68 -19.00 -6.78 19.50
N ALA A 69 -18.84 -5.93 18.48
CA ALA A 69 -19.07 -6.31 17.09
C ALA A 69 -18.13 -7.44 16.66
N LEU A 70 -16.84 -7.35 16.99
CA LEU A 70 -15.86 -8.40 16.70
C LEU A 70 -16.26 -9.73 17.34
N GLU A 71 -16.60 -9.74 18.64
CA GLU A 71 -17.05 -10.95 19.34
C GLU A 71 -18.26 -11.59 18.65
N LEU A 72 -19.22 -10.76 18.20
CA LEU A 72 -20.37 -11.24 17.44
C LEU A 72 -19.95 -11.85 16.10
N PHE A 73 -19.10 -11.20 15.31
CA PHE A 73 -18.64 -11.77 14.04
C PHE A 73 -17.90 -13.10 14.23
N GLU A 74 -16.97 -13.17 15.19
CA GLU A 74 -16.24 -14.41 15.52
C GLU A 74 -17.19 -15.54 15.94
N SER A 75 -18.24 -15.23 16.69
CA SER A 75 -19.27 -16.22 17.08
C SER A 75 -20.08 -16.77 15.89
N LEU A 76 -20.10 -16.03 14.77
CA LEU A 76 -20.83 -16.38 13.56
C LEU A 76 -19.98 -17.09 12.51
N GLU A 77 -18.64 -17.07 12.61
CA GLU A 77 -17.72 -17.52 11.55
C GLU A 77 -18.04 -18.92 10.99
N SER A 78 -18.38 -19.88 11.87
CA SER A 78 -18.72 -21.26 11.47
C SER A 78 -20.15 -21.42 10.91
N LYS A 79 -20.95 -20.36 10.91
CA LYS A 79 -22.40 -20.37 10.60
C LYS A 79 -22.76 -19.47 9.42
N ILE A 80 -21.79 -18.79 8.79
CA ILE A 80 -22.07 -17.85 7.70
C ILE A 80 -22.32 -18.53 6.36
N ASP A 81 -21.82 -19.76 6.15
CA ASP A 81 -21.87 -20.42 4.84
C ASP A 81 -23.32 -20.63 4.37
N GLY A 82 -23.63 -20.19 3.15
CA GLY A 82 -24.98 -20.20 2.58
C GLY A 82 -25.99 -19.24 3.23
N VAL A 83 -25.61 -18.50 4.28
CA VAL A 83 -26.52 -17.61 5.04
C VAL A 83 -26.15 -16.14 4.87
N ILE A 84 -24.86 -15.81 5.02
CA ILE A 84 -24.32 -14.45 4.88
C ILE A 84 -23.36 -14.44 3.70
N ASP A 85 -23.46 -13.40 2.89
CA ASP A 85 -22.51 -13.16 1.83
C ASP A 85 -21.08 -13.01 2.42
N SER A 86 -20.15 -13.85 1.95
CA SER A 86 -18.78 -13.89 2.47
C SER A 86 -18.03 -12.58 2.26
N GLN A 87 -18.26 -11.89 1.14
CA GLN A 87 -17.69 -10.58 0.88
C GLN A 87 -18.13 -9.59 1.95
N LYS A 88 -19.44 -9.54 2.27
CA LYS A 88 -19.98 -8.65 3.31
C LYS A 88 -19.50 -9.01 4.71
N TYR A 89 -19.35 -10.30 5.00
CA TYR A 89 -18.83 -10.76 6.29
C TYR A 89 -17.40 -10.25 6.53
N PHE A 90 -16.48 -10.52 5.60
CA PHE A 90 -15.09 -10.09 5.76
C PHE A 90 -14.93 -8.57 5.75
N TYR A 91 -15.75 -7.84 4.99
CA TYR A 91 -15.74 -6.37 4.99
C TYR A 91 -16.08 -5.81 6.39
N ASN A 92 -17.16 -6.29 6.99
CA ASN A 92 -17.59 -5.81 8.31
C ASN A 92 -16.67 -6.29 9.44
N LEU A 93 -16.12 -7.50 9.34
CA LEU A 93 -15.10 -8.00 10.25
C LEU A 93 -13.84 -7.11 10.21
N GLY A 94 -13.39 -6.75 9.01
CA GLY A 94 -12.27 -5.81 8.82
C GLY A 94 -12.56 -4.44 9.45
N ASN A 95 -13.77 -3.90 9.25
CA ASN A 95 -14.19 -2.63 9.87
C ASN A 95 -14.18 -2.71 11.40
N ALA A 96 -14.70 -3.79 12.00
CA ALA A 96 -14.67 -4.00 13.45
C ALA A 96 -13.23 -3.99 13.98
N LYS A 97 -12.33 -4.78 13.38
CA LYS A 97 -10.91 -4.83 13.77
C LYS A 97 -10.21 -3.49 13.60
N CYS A 98 -10.52 -2.76 12.53
CA CYS A 98 -9.98 -1.43 12.29
C CYS A 98 -10.42 -0.47 13.40
N ASN A 99 -11.70 -0.46 13.78
CA ASN A 99 -12.26 0.43 14.79
C ASN A 99 -11.80 0.11 16.23
N ILE A 100 -11.31 -1.11 16.50
CA ILE A 100 -10.72 -1.44 17.80
C ILE A 100 -9.46 -0.60 18.06
N VAL A 101 -8.66 -0.32 17.03
CA VAL A 101 -7.39 0.39 17.21
C VAL A 101 -7.67 1.85 17.53
N GLU A 102 -7.61 2.20 18.82
CA GLU A 102 -7.73 3.57 19.30
C GLU A 102 -6.58 4.42 18.79
N GLN A 103 -6.90 5.65 18.40
CA GLN A 103 -5.93 6.57 17.86
C GLN A 103 -6.17 7.97 18.43
N THR A 104 -5.51 8.27 19.55
CA THR A 104 -5.52 9.62 20.17
C THR A 104 -4.85 10.66 19.28
N SER A 105 -3.88 10.22 18.47
CA SER A 105 -3.18 11.00 17.45
C SER A 105 -2.89 10.11 16.25
N ALA A 106 -2.97 10.69 15.04
CA ALA A 106 -2.73 9.99 13.77
C ALA A 106 -1.38 9.26 13.68
N PHE A 107 -0.41 9.58 14.56
CA PHE A 107 0.92 8.98 14.59
C PHE A 107 1.23 8.15 15.84
N ASP A 108 0.30 8.06 16.80
CA ASP A 108 0.51 7.32 18.05
C ASP A 108 0.08 5.85 17.89
N LEU A 109 0.92 5.07 17.22
CA LEU A 109 0.72 3.63 17.04
C LEU A 109 1.91 2.81 17.58
N SER A 110 1.62 1.55 17.90
CA SER A 110 2.60 0.55 18.33
C SER A 110 2.68 -0.58 17.30
N PHE A 111 3.68 -1.46 17.42
CA PHE A 111 3.72 -2.69 16.63
C PHE A 111 2.49 -3.56 16.89
N SER A 112 1.95 -3.58 18.12
CA SER A 112 0.71 -4.30 18.44
C SER A 112 -0.49 -3.71 17.70
N SER A 113 -0.58 -2.38 17.63
CA SER A 113 -1.63 -1.70 16.86
C SER A 113 -1.53 -2.03 15.36
N ILE A 114 -0.30 -2.12 14.83
CA ILE A 114 -0.07 -2.53 13.44
C ILE A 114 -0.49 -3.98 13.20
N GLU A 115 -0.27 -4.90 14.14
CA GLU A 115 -0.70 -6.30 14.01
C GLU A 115 -2.24 -6.38 13.83
N THR A 116 -3.01 -5.63 14.63
CA THR A 116 -4.47 -5.56 14.47
C THR A 116 -4.89 -4.94 13.14
N LEU A 117 -4.20 -3.88 12.68
CA LEU A 117 -4.49 -3.29 11.36
C LEU A 117 -4.11 -4.22 10.20
N VAL A 118 -3.08 -5.06 10.36
CA VAL A 118 -2.73 -6.08 9.37
C VAL A 118 -3.84 -7.12 9.27
N GLU A 119 -4.41 -7.57 10.38
CA GLU A 119 -5.55 -8.48 10.38
C GLU A 119 -6.77 -7.87 9.69
N ALA A 120 -7.12 -6.62 10.02
CA ALA A 120 -8.20 -5.90 9.35
C ALA A 120 -7.98 -5.79 7.84
N LYS A 121 -6.76 -5.45 7.42
CA LYS A 121 -6.36 -5.38 6.01
C LYS A 121 -6.51 -6.71 5.30
N ASN A 122 -6.12 -7.82 5.93
CA ASN A 122 -6.28 -9.16 5.36
C ASN A 122 -7.75 -9.52 5.17
N ASP A 123 -8.63 -9.12 6.08
CA ASP A 123 -10.08 -9.32 5.91
C ASP A 123 -10.65 -8.47 4.78
N TYR A 124 -10.18 -7.23 4.58
CA TYR A 124 -10.54 -6.46 3.37
C TYR A 124 -10.09 -7.15 2.08
N TRP A 125 -8.91 -7.76 2.05
CA TRP A 125 -8.47 -8.55 0.89
C TRP A 125 -9.32 -9.77 0.63
N LYS A 126 -9.70 -10.52 1.67
CA LYS A 126 -10.66 -11.62 1.54
C LYS A 126 -11.98 -11.11 0.95
N SER A 127 -12.49 -9.98 1.45
CA SER A 127 -13.71 -9.36 0.92
C SER A 127 -13.59 -9.03 -0.58
N VAL A 128 -12.51 -8.39 -1.00
CA VAL A 128 -12.25 -8.07 -2.42
C VAL A 128 -12.16 -9.34 -3.29
N LYS A 129 -11.50 -10.38 -2.80
CA LYS A 129 -11.39 -11.66 -3.54
C LYS A 129 -12.74 -12.34 -3.72
N GLU A 130 -13.57 -12.36 -2.68
CA GLU A 130 -14.93 -12.90 -2.77
C GLU A 130 -15.83 -12.07 -3.70
N ALA A 131 -15.76 -10.73 -3.62
CA ALA A 131 -16.47 -9.84 -4.54
C ALA A 131 -16.08 -10.11 -6.00
N ARG A 132 -14.77 -10.25 -6.26
CA ARG A 132 -14.24 -10.53 -7.60
C ARG A 132 -14.73 -11.89 -8.13
N LYS A 133 -14.77 -12.93 -7.29
CA LYS A 133 -15.32 -14.25 -7.67
C LYS A 133 -16.81 -14.17 -8.01
N ALA A 134 -17.56 -13.35 -7.27
CA ALA A 134 -18.99 -13.12 -7.50
C ALA A 134 -19.28 -12.13 -8.65
N ASN A 135 -18.24 -11.51 -9.23
CA ASN A 135 -18.36 -10.45 -10.24
C ASN A 135 -19.18 -9.24 -9.75
N GLU A 136 -18.99 -8.88 -8.48
CA GLU A 136 -19.62 -7.73 -7.82
C GLU A 136 -18.67 -6.51 -7.77
N GLU A 137 -19.24 -5.32 -7.59
CA GLU A 137 -18.45 -4.10 -7.39
C GLU A 137 -17.78 -4.09 -6.01
N PHE A 138 -16.49 -3.72 -5.96
CA PHE A 138 -15.71 -3.71 -4.72
C PHE A 138 -14.99 -2.38 -4.43
N SER A 139 -15.49 -1.28 -5.01
CA SER A 139 -14.88 0.05 -4.89
C SER A 139 -14.76 0.52 -3.42
N GLU A 140 -15.80 0.29 -2.60
CA GLU A 140 -15.82 0.66 -1.18
C GLU A 140 -14.82 -0.16 -0.34
N GLN A 141 -14.68 -1.44 -0.66
CA GLN A 141 -13.75 -2.37 -0.05
C GLN A 141 -12.31 -1.89 -0.30
N TYR A 142 -12.01 -1.41 -1.51
CA TYR A 142 -10.72 -0.78 -1.80
C TYR A 142 -10.52 0.57 -1.09
N VAL A 143 -11.56 1.38 -0.90
CA VAL A 143 -11.44 2.60 -0.07
C VAL A 143 -11.06 2.23 1.36
N ASN A 144 -11.71 1.24 1.97
CA ASN A 144 -11.39 0.84 3.34
C ASN A 144 -10.05 0.10 3.46
N LEU A 145 -9.66 -0.68 2.45
CA LEU A 145 -8.31 -1.22 2.35
C LEU A 145 -7.27 -0.09 2.34
N ALA A 146 -7.47 0.93 1.50
CA ALA A 146 -6.60 2.09 1.42
C ALA A 146 -6.57 2.91 2.73
N ASN A 147 -7.70 3.02 3.43
CA ASN A 147 -7.78 3.63 4.76
C ASN A 147 -6.93 2.86 5.77
N CYS A 148 -7.02 1.53 5.75
CA CYS A 148 -6.23 0.66 6.60
C CYS A 148 -4.73 0.78 6.31
N LEU A 149 -4.34 0.84 5.03
CA LEU A 149 -2.96 1.07 4.59
C LEU A 149 -2.45 2.46 5.03
N LYS A 150 -3.29 3.51 4.90
CA LYS A 150 -3.00 4.88 5.38
C LYS A 150 -2.69 4.87 6.88
N ARG A 151 -3.50 4.17 7.70
CA ARG A 151 -3.28 4.03 9.15
C ARG A 151 -2.03 3.22 9.49
N GLN A 152 -1.60 2.33 8.60
CA GLN A 152 -0.32 1.61 8.70
C GLN A 152 0.87 2.42 8.15
N PHE A 153 0.68 3.71 7.83
CA PHE A 153 1.67 4.61 7.25
C PHE A 153 2.21 4.18 5.88
N ARG A 154 1.51 3.28 5.17
CA ARG A 154 1.83 2.83 3.81
C ARG A 154 1.25 3.79 2.77
N PHE A 155 1.63 5.06 2.88
CA PHE A 155 1.07 6.14 2.06
C PHE A 155 1.24 5.91 0.56
N SER A 156 2.38 5.34 0.15
CA SER A 156 2.65 5.05 -1.26
C SER A 156 1.60 4.12 -1.88
N GLU A 157 1.17 3.10 -1.15
CA GLU A 157 0.16 2.14 -1.61
C GLU A 157 -1.25 2.70 -1.43
N ALA A 158 -1.53 3.34 -0.29
CA ALA A 158 -2.83 3.96 -0.04
C ALA A 158 -3.18 4.97 -1.16
N MET A 159 -2.22 5.81 -1.56
CA MET A 159 -2.39 6.75 -2.67
C MET A 159 -2.67 6.04 -4.00
N TRP A 160 -1.98 4.93 -4.30
CA TRP A 160 -2.24 4.16 -5.52
C TRP A 160 -3.67 3.62 -5.57
N TYR A 161 -4.19 3.08 -4.46
CA TYR A 161 -5.58 2.64 -4.40
C TYR A 161 -6.57 3.80 -4.51
N TYR A 162 -6.35 4.90 -3.79
CA TYR A 162 -7.24 6.07 -3.92
C TYR A 162 -7.23 6.63 -5.34
N ASP A 163 -6.08 6.75 -5.98
CA ASP A 163 -5.96 7.25 -7.35
C ASP A 163 -6.75 6.36 -8.31
N ASN A 164 -6.60 5.03 -8.22
CA ASN A 164 -7.36 4.09 -9.05
C ASN A 164 -8.89 4.25 -8.86
N ILE A 165 -9.36 4.36 -7.62
CA ILE A 165 -10.80 4.55 -7.32
C ILE A 165 -11.30 5.92 -7.79
N CYS A 166 -10.48 6.97 -7.61
CA CYS A 166 -10.79 8.32 -8.08
C CYS A 166 -10.94 8.38 -9.61
N GLU A 167 -10.22 7.51 -10.33
CA GLU A 167 -10.30 7.38 -11.79
C GLU A 167 -11.51 6.54 -12.23
N SER A 168 -11.74 5.38 -11.59
CA SER A 168 -12.78 4.43 -12.00
C SER A 168 -14.18 4.75 -11.46
N ALA A 169 -14.27 5.33 -10.26
CA ALA A 169 -15.51 5.61 -9.53
C ALA A 169 -15.45 7.00 -8.85
N PRO A 170 -15.39 8.09 -9.65
CA PRO A 170 -15.13 9.44 -9.14
C PRO A 170 -16.19 10.01 -8.19
N ASP A 171 -17.41 9.43 -8.19
CA ASP A 171 -18.51 9.85 -7.32
C ASP A 171 -18.35 9.35 -5.86
N ILE A 172 -17.44 8.42 -5.60
CA ILE A 172 -17.11 7.95 -4.23
C ILE A 172 -16.29 9.03 -3.52
N ALA A 173 -16.99 9.96 -2.86
CA ALA A 173 -16.39 11.09 -2.14
C ALA A 173 -15.31 10.65 -1.13
N GLN A 174 -15.52 9.50 -0.49
CA GLN A 174 -14.64 8.97 0.55
C GLN A 174 -13.22 8.71 0.03
N SER A 175 -13.05 8.36 -1.24
CA SER A 175 -11.71 8.20 -1.85
C SER A 175 -10.99 9.55 -1.92
N TRP A 176 -11.66 10.60 -2.42
CA TRP A 176 -11.09 11.95 -2.52
C TRP A 176 -10.72 12.53 -1.14
N ILE A 177 -11.59 12.34 -0.14
CA ILE A 177 -11.37 12.82 1.23
C ILE A 177 -10.15 12.13 1.85
N ASN A 178 -10.14 10.79 1.83
CA ASN A 178 -9.08 10.02 2.46
C ASN A 178 -7.73 10.16 1.76
N ARG A 179 -7.74 10.37 0.44
CA ARG A 179 -6.55 10.75 -0.32
C ARG A 179 -5.99 12.07 0.18
N SER A 180 -6.81 13.11 0.31
CA SER A 180 -6.39 14.41 0.85
C SER A 180 -5.83 14.31 2.27
N GLU A 181 -6.45 13.50 3.14
CA GLU A 181 -5.93 13.24 4.49
C GLU A 181 -4.60 12.49 4.48
N ALA A 182 -4.44 11.51 3.59
CA ALA A 182 -3.18 10.80 3.41
C ALA A 182 -2.05 11.76 3.01
N LEU A 183 -2.33 12.79 2.20
CA LEU A 183 -1.37 13.84 1.86
C LEU A 183 -1.01 14.73 3.05
N LEU A 184 -1.99 15.07 3.90
CA LEU A 184 -1.72 15.82 5.14
C LEU A 184 -0.82 15.02 6.10
N MET A 185 -1.08 13.72 6.23
CA MET A 185 -0.23 12.83 7.02
C MET A 185 1.17 12.68 6.40
N LEU A 186 1.24 12.49 5.08
CA LEU A 186 2.49 12.41 4.33
C LEU A 186 3.32 13.67 4.52
N ASN A 187 2.72 14.87 4.47
CA ASN A 187 3.41 16.13 4.71
C ASN A 187 4.11 16.16 6.08
N THR A 188 3.48 15.55 7.10
CA THR A 188 4.03 15.46 8.45
C THR A 188 5.22 14.50 8.51
N VAL A 189 5.10 13.32 7.88
CA VAL A 189 6.15 12.28 7.90
C VAL A 189 7.33 12.60 6.99
N SER A 190 7.06 13.17 5.82
CA SER A 190 8.09 13.51 4.83
C SER A 190 8.81 14.82 5.15
N THR A 191 8.16 15.72 5.91
CA THR A 191 8.57 17.12 6.13
C THR A 191 8.75 17.93 4.84
N SER A 192 8.11 17.50 3.75
CA SER A 192 8.19 18.12 2.43
C SER A 192 6.83 18.70 2.01
N CYS A 193 6.51 19.90 2.50
CA CYS A 193 5.34 20.64 2.03
C CYS A 193 5.62 21.29 0.67
N SER A 194 4.76 21.06 -0.32
CA SER A 194 4.82 21.75 -1.61
C SER A 194 3.49 22.42 -1.93
N ALA A 195 3.52 23.54 -2.65
CA ALA A 195 2.31 24.23 -3.11
C ALA A 195 1.42 23.29 -3.92
N LYS A 196 2.01 22.41 -4.74
CA LYS A 196 1.28 21.41 -5.51
C LYS A 196 0.59 20.37 -4.62
N MET A 197 1.19 19.94 -3.51
CA MET A 197 0.53 19.04 -2.57
C MET A 197 -0.72 19.70 -1.96
N LEU A 198 -0.61 20.97 -1.56
CA LEU A 198 -1.75 21.74 -1.05
C LEU A 198 -2.85 21.91 -2.12
N HIS A 199 -2.45 22.10 -3.38
CA HIS A 199 -3.38 22.11 -4.51
C HIS A 199 -4.14 20.79 -4.65
N GLU A 200 -3.43 19.66 -4.64
CA GLU A 200 -4.07 18.34 -4.73
C GLU A 200 -5.03 18.07 -3.56
N ILE A 201 -4.69 18.52 -2.35
CA ILE A 201 -5.58 18.45 -1.18
C ILE A 201 -6.85 19.29 -1.41
N SER A 202 -6.70 20.54 -1.88
CA SER A 202 -7.82 21.43 -2.19
C SER A 202 -8.72 20.83 -3.28
N CYS A 203 -8.14 20.31 -4.36
CA CYS A 203 -8.87 19.64 -5.43
C CYS A 203 -9.63 18.40 -4.95
N GLY A 204 -9.03 17.59 -4.07
CA GLY A 204 -9.70 16.43 -3.48
C GLY A 204 -10.97 16.83 -2.72
N TYR A 205 -10.87 17.81 -1.81
CA TYR A 205 -12.04 18.31 -1.08
C TYR A 205 -13.09 18.94 -2.01
N ASN A 206 -12.68 19.68 -3.04
CA ASN A 206 -13.59 20.26 -4.03
C ASN A 206 -14.32 19.19 -4.85
N ARG A 207 -13.67 18.07 -5.19
CA ARG A 207 -14.33 16.94 -5.87
C ARG A 207 -15.29 16.23 -4.93
N ALA A 208 -14.88 15.99 -3.68
CA ALA A 208 -15.75 15.37 -2.68
C ALA A 208 -17.03 16.18 -2.46
N SER A 209 -16.95 17.52 -2.38
CA SER A 209 -18.12 18.38 -2.16
C SER A 209 -19.15 18.36 -3.29
N ARG A 210 -18.78 17.88 -4.48
CA ARG A 210 -19.67 17.76 -5.64
C ARG A 210 -20.30 16.36 -5.78
N SER A 211 -19.91 15.41 -4.93
CA SER A 211 -20.48 14.08 -4.94
C SER A 211 -21.96 14.13 -4.58
N LYS A 212 -22.74 13.29 -5.25
CA LYS A 212 -24.18 13.11 -4.98
C LYS A 212 -24.45 12.19 -3.78
N SER A 213 -23.41 11.51 -3.30
CA SER A 213 -23.51 10.46 -2.28
C SER A 213 -23.18 10.95 -0.88
N ILE A 214 -23.02 12.26 -0.68
CA ILE A 214 -22.77 12.86 0.64
C ILE A 214 -23.90 13.81 1.03
N PRO A 215 -24.24 13.91 2.34
CA PRO A 215 -25.22 14.89 2.80
C PRO A 215 -24.79 16.35 2.54
N PRO A 216 -25.72 17.30 2.31
CA PRO A 216 -25.42 18.70 2.02
C PRO A 216 -24.53 19.41 3.05
N ASP A 217 -24.66 19.06 4.33
CA ASP A 217 -23.86 19.65 5.41
C ASP A 217 -22.36 19.29 5.26
N TYR A 218 -22.07 18.04 4.89
CA TYR A 218 -20.70 17.61 4.60
C TYR A 218 -20.16 18.27 3.32
N ALA A 219 -21.00 18.44 2.30
CA ALA A 219 -20.60 19.14 1.07
C ALA A 219 -20.12 20.57 1.38
N THR A 220 -20.86 21.29 2.23
CA THR A 220 -20.50 22.65 2.68
C THR A 220 -19.16 22.64 3.42
N TYR A 221 -18.97 21.72 4.37
CA TYR A 221 -17.71 21.55 5.09
C TYR A 221 -16.52 21.32 4.13
N TYR A 222 -16.68 20.45 3.13
CA TYR A 222 -15.60 20.18 2.18
C TYR A 222 -15.28 21.36 1.26
N VAL A 223 -16.26 22.21 0.91
CA VAL A 223 -16.01 23.48 0.21
C VAL A 223 -15.13 24.40 1.06
N GLU A 224 -15.46 24.58 2.33
CA GLU A 224 -14.67 25.41 3.25
C GLU A 224 -13.23 24.90 3.39
N GLN A 225 -13.07 23.58 3.50
CA GLN A 225 -11.76 22.94 3.56
C GLN A 225 -10.96 23.17 2.27
N ALA A 226 -11.60 23.04 1.10
CA ALA A 226 -10.95 23.30 -0.18
C ALA A 226 -10.43 24.74 -0.28
N GLU A 227 -11.24 25.73 0.11
CA GLU A 227 -10.86 27.15 0.10
C GLU A 227 -9.74 27.47 1.07
N ARG A 228 -9.75 26.88 2.28
CA ARG A 228 -8.68 27.04 3.27
C ARG A 228 -7.31 26.65 2.74
N PHE A 229 -7.24 25.56 1.97
CA PHE A 229 -5.98 25.13 1.35
C PHE A 229 -5.64 25.96 0.11
N LYS A 230 -6.64 26.37 -0.68
CA LYS A 230 -6.45 27.20 -1.87
C LYS A 230 -5.76 28.53 -1.55
N GLN A 231 -6.13 29.18 -0.45
CA GLN A 231 -5.53 30.45 0.00
C GLN A 231 -4.04 30.37 0.33
N ARG A 232 -3.47 29.16 0.42
CA ARG A 232 -2.06 28.92 0.73
C ARG A 232 -1.21 28.64 -0.52
N ILE A 233 -1.79 28.79 -1.71
CA ILE A 233 -1.18 28.47 -3.01
C ILE A 233 -1.02 29.76 -3.81
N ASP A 234 0.13 29.91 -4.46
CA ASP A 234 0.34 30.94 -5.49
C ASP A 234 -0.02 30.32 -6.86
N GLU A 235 -1.01 30.88 -7.58
CA GLU A 235 -1.72 30.23 -8.69
C GLU A 235 -0.90 30.11 -10.01
N SER A 236 0.34 30.59 -10.05
CA SER A 236 1.07 30.77 -11.33
C SER A 236 1.69 29.53 -12.01
N ASP A 237 1.67 28.34 -11.40
CA ASP A 237 2.49 27.18 -11.84
C ASP A 237 1.75 26.04 -12.61
N HIS A 238 0.44 26.13 -12.86
CA HIS A 238 -0.35 24.96 -13.31
C HIS A 238 -0.32 24.64 -14.82
N GLU A 239 -0.31 25.63 -15.71
CA GLU A 239 -0.41 25.36 -17.17
C GLU A 239 0.89 24.80 -17.76
N GLU A 240 2.05 25.17 -17.21
CA GLU A 240 3.36 24.66 -17.65
C GLU A 240 3.49 23.14 -17.40
N THR A 241 2.88 22.66 -16.32
CA THR A 241 2.97 21.29 -15.81
C THR A 241 2.46 20.21 -16.79
N GLN A 242 1.39 20.49 -17.56
CA GLN A 242 0.81 19.51 -18.49
C GLN A 242 1.62 19.40 -19.77
N LYS A 243 2.15 20.52 -20.27
CA LYS A 243 3.02 20.53 -21.45
C LYS A 243 4.31 19.76 -21.19
N GLU A 244 4.95 20.01 -20.05
CA GLU A 244 6.16 19.30 -19.66
C GLU A 244 5.93 17.78 -19.52
N PHE A 245 4.75 17.36 -19.05
CA PHE A 245 4.40 15.93 -19.01
C PHE A 245 4.32 15.30 -20.41
N GLN A 246 3.74 16.01 -21.39
CA GLN A 246 3.62 15.49 -22.76
C GLN A 246 4.98 15.33 -23.45
N GLU A 247 5.96 16.13 -23.06
CA GLU A 247 7.34 16.08 -23.57
C GLU A 247 8.18 14.94 -22.96
N LEU A 248 7.68 14.23 -21.94
CA LEU A 248 8.36 13.08 -21.36
C LEU A 248 8.40 11.88 -22.33
N SER A 249 9.42 11.02 -22.18
CA SER A 249 9.46 9.75 -22.89
C SER A 249 8.30 8.84 -22.47
N GLU A 250 7.90 7.92 -23.35
CA GLU A 250 6.81 6.97 -23.08
C GLU A 250 7.06 6.14 -21.81
N TYR A 251 8.32 5.72 -21.57
CA TYR A 251 8.71 5.06 -20.32
C TYR A 251 8.45 5.94 -19.09
N ARG A 252 8.76 7.24 -19.14
CA ARG A 252 8.53 8.13 -17.99
C ARG A 252 7.06 8.42 -17.79
N LYS A 253 6.27 8.60 -18.86
CA LYS A 253 4.81 8.72 -18.77
C LYS A 253 4.20 7.47 -18.12
N TYR A 254 4.66 6.29 -18.52
CA TYR A 254 4.25 5.02 -17.90
C TYR A 254 4.57 5.00 -16.40
N CYS A 255 5.82 5.28 -16.01
CA CYS A 255 6.21 5.31 -14.60
C CYS A 255 5.41 6.32 -13.75
N CYS A 256 5.00 7.45 -14.33
CA CYS A 256 4.17 8.45 -13.64
C CYS A 256 2.70 8.02 -13.52
N ARG A 257 2.14 7.34 -14.53
CA ARG A 257 0.75 6.87 -14.52
C ARG A 257 0.56 5.61 -13.68
N SER A 258 1.52 4.69 -13.72
CA SER A 258 1.48 3.44 -12.95
C SER A 258 1.99 3.61 -11.51
N ASN A 259 2.20 4.85 -11.03
CA ASN A 259 2.72 5.12 -9.69
C ASN A 259 4.03 4.37 -9.37
N LEU A 260 4.97 4.30 -10.33
CA LEU A 260 6.27 3.61 -10.20
C LEU A 260 7.47 4.56 -10.08
N THR A 261 7.24 5.84 -9.82
CA THR A 261 8.31 6.83 -9.64
C THR A 261 8.78 6.87 -8.19
N LEU A 262 10.09 6.91 -7.96
CA LEU A 262 10.70 7.14 -6.65
C LEU A 262 10.93 8.64 -6.44
N SER A 263 9.83 9.38 -6.29
CA SER A 263 9.78 10.80 -6.03
C SER A 263 8.64 11.11 -5.08
N GLU A 264 8.88 11.93 -4.05
CA GLU A 264 7.82 12.38 -3.15
C GLU A 264 6.75 13.18 -3.89
N HIS A 265 7.12 13.96 -4.91
CA HIS A 265 6.16 14.66 -5.76
C HIS A 265 5.28 13.69 -6.56
N GLY A 266 5.89 12.60 -7.02
CA GLY A 266 5.21 11.51 -7.73
C GLY A 266 4.28 10.66 -6.87
N LEU A 267 4.11 10.95 -5.57
CA LEU A 267 3.07 10.33 -4.74
C LEU A 267 1.69 10.97 -4.92
N TYR A 268 1.63 12.19 -5.45
CA TYR A 268 0.38 12.95 -5.54
C TYR A 268 0.16 13.64 -6.88
N CYS A 269 1.19 13.73 -7.72
CA CYS A 269 1.08 14.33 -9.04
C CYS A 269 1.94 13.60 -10.07
N SER A 270 1.34 13.24 -11.19
CA SER A 270 2.01 12.55 -12.31
C SER A 270 2.74 13.48 -13.27
N CYS A 271 3.01 14.74 -12.90
CA CYS A 271 3.58 15.73 -13.82
C CYS A 271 5.10 15.63 -14.01
N ALA A 272 5.70 16.61 -14.69
CA ALA A 272 7.15 16.68 -14.87
C ALA A 272 7.96 16.79 -13.57
N GLY A 273 7.36 17.30 -12.48
CA GLY A 273 7.94 17.23 -11.14
C GLY A 273 8.19 15.79 -10.66
N ALA A 274 7.42 14.82 -11.17
CA ALA A 274 7.57 13.39 -10.97
C ALA A 274 8.40 12.71 -12.10
N ALA A 275 9.04 13.45 -13.00
CA ALA A 275 9.76 12.85 -14.12
C ALA A 275 11.07 12.15 -13.74
N ARG A 276 11.50 12.19 -12.48
CA ARG A 276 12.80 11.65 -12.03
C ARG A 276 12.70 10.96 -10.68
N ASP A 277 13.57 9.98 -10.49
CA ASP A 277 13.77 9.36 -9.18
C ASP A 277 14.72 10.22 -8.33
N ASN A 278 14.14 11.22 -7.68
CA ASN A 278 14.86 12.18 -6.84
C ASN A 278 14.64 11.94 -5.34
N LEU A 279 14.14 10.77 -4.94
CA LEU A 279 14.03 10.40 -3.54
C LEU A 279 15.41 10.29 -2.88
N THR A 280 15.55 10.94 -1.73
CA THR A 280 16.80 11.08 -0.96
C THR A 280 16.50 11.05 0.52
N ILE A 281 17.43 10.59 1.36
CA ILE A 281 17.31 10.73 2.81
C ILE A 281 17.48 12.21 3.24
N PRO A 282 18.56 12.92 2.85
CA PRO A 282 18.70 14.33 3.16
C PRO A 282 17.63 15.17 2.48
N LEU A 283 17.36 16.32 3.08
CA LEU A 283 16.46 17.33 2.54
C LEU A 283 17.27 18.46 1.91
N THR A 284 16.63 19.20 1.00
CA THR A 284 17.26 20.36 0.35
C THR A 284 17.23 21.58 1.28
N SER A 285 16.14 21.76 2.04
CA SER A 285 15.90 22.92 2.89
C SER A 285 16.34 22.73 4.35
N ILE A 286 16.52 21.48 4.79
CA ILE A 286 16.81 21.15 6.19
C ILE A 286 18.02 20.21 6.23
N ALA A 287 19.01 20.57 7.03
CA ALA A 287 20.18 19.71 7.24
C ALA A 287 19.82 18.55 8.18
N ILE A 288 20.19 17.33 7.82
CA ILE A 288 20.00 16.14 8.66
C ILE A 288 21.33 15.68 9.27
N GLY A 289 21.31 15.26 10.53
CA GLY A 289 22.48 14.83 11.30
C GLY A 289 22.70 13.32 11.30
N GLY A 290 23.89 12.90 11.74
CA GLY A 290 24.23 11.49 11.98
C GLY A 290 25.21 10.90 10.95
N ALA A 291 26.25 10.23 11.45
CA ALA A 291 27.28 9.61 10.60
C ALA A 291 26.75 8.47 9.72
N PHE A 292 25.57 7.94 10.04
CA PHE A 292 24.90 6.90 9.27
C PHE A 292 24.25 7.43 7.98
N VAL A 293 23.96 8.73 7.88
CA VAL A 293 23.19 9.28 6.75
C VAL A 293 23.85 8.99 5.39
N PRO A 294 25.16 9.22 5.18
CA PRO A 294 25.82 8.84 3.93
C PRO A 294 25.78 7.33 3.65
N GLN A 295 25.84 6.50 4.70
CA GLN A 295 25.79 5.05 4.56
C GLN A 295 24.40 4.60 4.10
N MET A 296 23.35 5.14 4.71
CA MET A 296 21.97 4.82 4.33
C MET A 296 21.59 5.43 2.97
N GLU A 297 22.16 6.57 2.59
CA GLU A 297 22.01 7.12 1.24
C GLU A 297 22.70 6.24 0.19
N ALA A 298 23.85 5.63 0.51
CA ALA A 298 24.50 4.64 -0.35
C ALA A 298 23.64 3.37 -0.52
N VAL A 299 23.00 2.91 0.56
CA VAL A 299 21.98 1.85 0.48
C VAL A 299 20.85 2.29 -0.44
N LEU A 300 20.24 3.47 -0.21
CA LEU A 300 19.16 4.00 -1.04
C LEU A 300 19.55 4.08 -2.53
N ASN A 301 20.76 4.50 -2.86
CA ASN A 301 21.23 4.54 -4.24
C ASN A 301 21.26 3.14 -4.88
N ARG A 302 21.64 2.10 -4.12
CA ARG A 302 21.54 0.72 -4.57
C ARG A 302 20.08 0.31 -4.78
N LEU A 303 19.18 0.64 -3.84
CA LEU A 303 17.75 0.33 -3.97
C LEU A 303 17.13 1.00 -5.19
N LYS A 304 17.41 2.30 -5.42
CA LYS A 304 16.95 3.05 -6.60
C LYS A 304 17.45 2.43 -7.91
N SER A 305 18.70 2.01 -7.93
CA SER A 305 19.30 1.35 -9.10
C SER A 305 18.59 0.05 -9.46
N GLU A 306 18.38 -0.83 -8.48
CA GLU A 306 17.70 -2.12 -8.68
C GLU A 306 16.22 -1.93 -9.01
N PHE A 307 15.53 -1.00 -8.34
CA PHE A 307 14.12 -0.72 -8.62
C PHE A 307 13.92 -0.13 -10.01
N SER A 308 14.85 0.74 -10.45
CA SER A 308 14.82 1.27 -11.80
C SER A 308 14.99 0.19 -12.86
N MET A 309 15.79 -0.84 -12.59
CA MET A 309 15.91 -2.01 -13.47
C MET A 309 14.61 -2.83 -13.46
N ALA A 310 14.09 -3.16 -12.27
CA ALA A 310 12.89 -3.97 -12.11
C ALA A 310 11.68 -3.40 -12.88
N ARG A 311 11.38 -2.11 -12.69
CA ARG A 311 10.26 -1.46 -13.39
C ARG A 311 10.51 -1.25 -14.88
N HIS A 312 11.78 -1.20 -15.32
CA HIS A 312 12.08 -1.10 -16.75
C HIS A 312 11.88 -2.44 -17.45
N CYS A 313 12.33 -3.54 -16.86
CA CYS A 313 12.01 -4.89 -17.32
C CYS A 313 10.50 -5.10 -17.43
N TYR A 314 9.73 -4.66 -16.41
CA TYR A 314 8.27 -4.74 -16.46
C TYR A 314 7.66 -3.85 -17.56
N PHE A 315 8.14 -2.62 -17.72
CA PHE A 315 7.69 -1.73 -18.80
C PHE A 315 7.93 -2.34 -20.18
N GLU A 316 9.13 -2.88 -20.43
CA GLU A 316 9.46 -3.52 -21.70
C GLU A 316 8.58 -4.75 -21.96
N TYR A 317 8.30 -5.56 -20.93
CA TYR A 317 7.33 -6.66 -21.01
C TYR A 317 5.93 -6.15 -21.41
N VAL A 318 5.40 -5.15 -20.71
CA VAL A 318 4.06 -4.57 -20.96
C VAL A 318 3.97 -3.85 -22.32
N ARG A 319 5.10 -3.48 -22.93
CA ARG A 319 5.16 -2.83 -24.25
C ARG A 319 5.60 -3.77 -25.36
N ALA A 320 5.98 -5.01 -25.04
CA ALA A 320 6.39 -5.97 -26.04
C ALA A 320 5.24 -6.21 -27.02
N GLU A 321 5.48 -5.90 -28.30
CA GLU A 321 4.61 -6.39 -29.36
C GLU A 321 4.91 -7.88 -29.52
N VAL A 322 3.92 -8.74 -29.25
CA VAL A 322 4.04 -10.18 -29.39
C VAL A 322 4.61 -10.52 -30.78
N GLY A 323 5.85 -11.05 -30.80
CA GLY A 323 6.49 -11.55 -32.01
C GLY A 323 7.23 -10.53 -32.90
N ALA A 324 7.46 -9.29 -32.49
CA ALA A 324 8.00 -8.28 -33.42
C ALA A 324 9.54 -8.26 -33.60
N GLY A 325 10.35 -8.90 -32.74
CA GLY A 325 11.81 -8.65 -32.75
C GLY A 325 12.78 -9.81 -32.54
N LEU A 326 12.35 -10.96 -31.99
CA LEU A 326 13.28 -12.00 -31.51
C LEU A 326 13.05 -13.39 -32.10
N ILE A 327 12.11 -13.52 -33.05
CA ILE A 327 11.73 -14.81 -33.68
C ILE A 327 12.93 -15.54 -34.32
N HIS A 328 14.04 -14.85 -34.60
CA HIS A 328 15.23 -15.45 -35.19
C HIS A 328 16.41 -15.68 -34.23
N GLU A 329 16.42 -15.09 -33.02
CA GLU A 329 17.54 -15.21 -32.08
C GLU A 329 17.29 -16.26 -30.99
N GLU A 330 16.03 -16.46 -30.61
CA GLU A 330 15.63 -17.42 -29.57
C GLU A 330 14.98 -18.64 -30.23
N CYS A 331 15.49 -19.85 -29.96
CA CYS A 331 14.96 -21.10 -30.47
C CYS A 331 14.64 -22.04 -29.31
N PHE A 332 13.35 -22.31 -29.10
CA PHE A 332 12.86 -23.26 -28.10
C PHE A 332 12.24 -24.48 -28.78
N THR A 333 12.42 -25.66 -28.20
CA THR A 333 11.70 -26.85 -28.64
C THR A 333 10.22 -26.68 -28.28
N ASN A 334 9.32 -26.76 -29.26
CA ASN A 334 7.90 -26.72 -28.98
C ASN A 334 7.46 -28.05 -28.34
N LEU A 335 7.17 -28.00 -27.04
CA LEU A 335 6.67 -29.13 -26.26
C LEU A 335 5.13 -29.17 -26.17
N GLU A 336 4.43 -28.24 -26.83
CA GLU A 336 2.97 -28.08 -26.75
C GLU A 336 2.42 -27.94 -25.32
N ASN A 337 3.27 -27.48 -24.39
CA ASN A 337 3.01 -27.42 -22.95
C ASN A 337 2.38 -26.11 -22.48
N ASN A 338 2.15 -25.16 -23.39
CA ASN A 338 1.66 -23.79 -23.14
C ASN A 338 2.54 -22.95 -22.20
N GLU A 339 3.83 -23.28 -22.09
CA GLU A 339 4.78 -22.51 -21.30
C GLU A 339 5.15 -21.18 -21.99
N CYS A 340 5.20 -20.13 -21.18
CA CYS A 340 5.65 -18.80 -21.56
C CYS A 340 7.19 -18.73 -21.47
N LEU A 341 7.85 -18.84 -22.62
CA LEU A 341 9.30 -18.76 -22.79
C LEU A 341 9.70 -17.59 -23.69
N GLY A 342 10.91 -17.07 -23.46
CA GLY A 342 11.49 -15.97 -24.23
C GLY A 342 11.83 -14.75 -23.38
N LEU A 343 12.56 -13.82 -23.99
CA LEU A 343 13.12 -12.64 -23.31
C LEU A 343 12.09 -11.87 -22.47
N ASP A 344 10.87 -11.70 -22.98
CA ASP A 344 9.86 -10.88 -22.31
C ASP A 344 9.38 -11.52 -21.00
N PHE A 345 9.20 -12.85 -20.95
CA PHE A 345 8.84 -13.53 -19.71
C PHE A 345 10.01 -13.57 -18.71
N GLU A 346 11.26 -13.62 -19.20
CA GLU A 346 12.45 -13.48 -18.34
C GLU A 346 12.58 -12.07 -17.75
N LYS A 347 12.17 -11.02 -18.47
CA LYS A 347 12.06 -9.67 -17.90
C LYS A 347 11.02 -9.63 -16.77
N LEU A 348 9.88 -10.31 -16.94
CA LEU A 348 8.85 -10.40 -15.91
C LEU A 348 9.37 -11.11 -14.65
N ARG A 349 10.02 -12.29 -14.80
CA ARG A 349 10.70 -13.01 -13.70
C ARG A 349 11.76 -12.15 -13.02
N THR A 350 12.57 -11.44 -13.81
CA THR A 350 13.63 -10.56 -13.32
C THR A 350 13.08 -9.41 -12.48
N ALA A 351 12.00 -8.75 -12.93
CA ALA A 351 11.35 -7.68 -12.19
C ALA A 351 10.90 -8.15 -10.79
N PHE A 352 10.24 -9.31 -10.73
CA PHE A 352 9.78 -9.90 -9.47
C PHE A 352 10.93 -10.26 -8.51
N ARG A 353 11.99 -10.90 -9.02
CA ARG A 353 13.17 -11.29 -8.22
C ARG A 353 13.92 -10.08 -7.65
N LEU A 354 14.11 -9.04 -8.46
CA LEU A 354 14.79 -7.81 -8.02
C LEU A 354 14.04 -7.14 -6.87
N CYS A 355 12.71 -7.14 -6.88
CA CYS A 355 11.89 -6.63 -5.79
C CYS A 355 12.20 -7.31 -4.44
N PHE A 356 12.29 -8.64 -4.39
CA PHE A 356 12.71 -9.36 -3.18
C PHE A 356 14.14 -9.00 -2.75
N GLY A 357 15.06 -8.90 -3.71
CA GLY A 357 16.44 -8.51 -3.45
C GLY A 357 16.58 -7.10 -2.85
N ILE A 358 15.67 -6.17 -3.21
CA ILE A 358 15.59 -4.82 -2.63
C ILE A 358 15.07 -4.90 -1.19
N LEU A 359 13.99 -5.63 -0.96
CA LEU A 359 13.40 -5.79 0.38
C LEU A 359 14.41 -6.40 1.36
N ASP A 360 15.15 -7.45 0.97
CA ASP A 360 16.16 -8.07 1.82
C ASP A 360 17.30 -7.08 2.17
N LYS A 361 17.70 -6.20 1.25
CA LYS A 361 18.68 -5.12 1.53
C LYS A 361 18.14 -4.07 2.49
N ILE A 362 16.85 -3.72 2.39
CA ILE A 362 16.18 -2.85 3.37
C ILE A 362 16.23 -3.51 4.76
N GLY A 363 15.86 -4.79 4.84
CA GLY A 363 15.91 -5.56 6.08
C GLY A 363 17.31 -5.60 6.68
N LEU A 364 18.33 -5.89 5.86
CA LEU A 364 19.74 -5.89 6.27
C LEU A 364 20.18 -4.52 6.81
N ALA A 365 19.87 -3.43 6.11
CA ALA A 365 20.28 -2.09 6.52
C ALA A 365 19.66 -1.66 7.86
N ILE A 366 18.36 -1.91 8.05
CA ILE A 366 17.66 -1.66 9.33
C ILE A 366 18.29 -2.51 10.44
N CYS A 367 18.50 -3.79 10.14
CA CYS A 367 19.04 -4.75 11.08
C CYS A 367 20.46 -4.38 11.55
N GLU A 368 21.34 -4.01 10.64
CA GLU A 368 22.73 -3.64 10.97
C GLU A 368 22.77 -2.28 11.68
N TYR A 369 22.04 -1.26 11.23
CA TYR A 369 22.05 0.06 11.88
C TYR A 369 21.54 0.01 13.32
N HIS A 370 20.46 -0.72 13.59
CA HIS A 370 19.88 -0.84 14.94
C HIS A 370 20.49 -1.97 15.77
N SER A 371 21.49 -2.69 15.26
CA SER A 371 22.09 -3.86 15.93
C SER A 371 21.05 -4.94 16.32
N LEU A 372 20.13 -5.24 15.39
CA LEU A 372 18.99 -6.15 15.59
C LEU A 372 19.19 -7.54 14.97
N LYS A 373 20.45 -7.96 14.76
CA LYS A 373 20.76 -9.24 14.09
C LYS A 373 20.14 -10.43 14.82
N PRO A 374 19.42 -11.32 14.12
CA PRO A 374 18.88 -12.53 14.73
C PRO A 374 20.02 -13.51 15.07
N LYS A 375 19.77 -14.42 16.03
CA LYS A 375 20.77 -15.38 16.51
C LYS A 375 21.36 -16.29 15.42
N ASN A 376 20.58 -16.64 14.40
CA ASN A 376 21.03 -17.45 13.27
C ASN A 376 21.83 -16.64 12.22
N GLY A 377 21.96 -15.32 12.39
CA GLY A 377 22.69 -14.43 11.50
C GLY A 377 22.03 -14.12 10.15
N MET A 378 21.01 -14.87 9.74
CA MET A 378 20.32 -14.70 8.46
C MET A 378 19.27 -13.58 8.54
N VAL A 379 19.32 -12.63 7.61
CA VAL A 379 18.38 -11.50 7.55
C VAL A 379 17.57 -11.58 6.26
N TYR A 380 16.31 -11.94 6.41
CA TYR A 380 15.29 -11.83 5.35
C TYR A 380 14.25 -10.82 5.79
N PHE A 381 13.82 -9.93 4.89
CA PHE A 381 12.99 -8.77 5.21
C PHE A 381 11.75 -9.12 6.04
N GLN A 382 11.05 -10.17 5.68
CA GLN A 382 9.81 -10.63 6.32
C GLN A 382 10.03 -11.33 7.67
N ASN A 383 11.24 -11.87 7.91
CA ASN A 383 11.48 -12.79 9.01
C ASN A 383 12.32 -12.22 10.16
N PHE A 384 13.14 -11.19 9.92
CA PHE A 384 14.11 -10.75 10.93
C PHE A 384 13.46 -10.07 12.15
N TRP A 385 12.19 -9.66 12.08
CA TRP A 385 11.51 -8.90 13.15
C TRP A 385 11.39 -9.67 14.47
N GLN A 386 10.86 -10.90 14.44
CA GLN A 386 10.77 -11.84 15.60
C GLN A 386 10.34 -11.15 16.92
N LEU A 387 9.29 -10.33 16.88
CA LEU A 387 8.90 -9.47 18.01
C LEU A 387 8.58 -10.24 19.29
N ASP A 388 8.17 -11.50 19.16
CA ASP A 388 7.86 -12.47 20.21
C ASP A 388 9.10 -13.05 20.92
N ARG A 389 10.32 -12.71 20.48
CA ARG A 389 11.57 -13.31 20.98
C ARG A 389 12.51 -12.29 21.60
N ASP A 390 13.30 -12.72 22.58
CA ASP A 390 14.51 -12.02 23.07
C ASP A 390 14.31 -10.50 23.39
N ASN A 391 13.15 -10.15 23.95
CA ASN A 391 12.71 -8.77 24.22
C ASN A 391 12.84 -7.85 23.00
N ARG A 392 12.60 -8.38 21.79
CA ARG A 392 12.72 -7.64 20.54
C ARG A 392 11.58 -6.63 20.41
N ARG A 393 10.36 -6.95 20.86
CA ARG A 393 9.25 -5.99 20.84
C ARG A 393 9.63 -4.68 21.53
N GLU A 394 10.19 -4.74 22.74
CA GLU A 394 10.60 -3.56 23.49
C GLU A 394 11.70 -2.78 22.74
N LYS A 395 12.69 -3.47 22.16
CA LYS A 395 13.74 -2.84 21.35
C LYS A 395 13.17 -2.10 20.15
N PHE A 396 12.23 -2.71 19.44
CA PHE A 396 11.57 -2.13 18.28
C PHE A 396 10.67 -0.94 18.65
N GLU A 397 9.93 -1.04 19.76
CA GLU A 397 9.11 0.05 20.29
C GLU A 397 9.96 1.29 20.65
N ILE A 398 11.16 1.10 21.22
CA ILE A 398 12.08 2.19 21.54
C ILE A 398 12.53 2.94 20.27
N ILE A 399 12.81 2.22 19.18
CA ILE A 399 13.35 2.83 17.96
C ILE A 399 12.27 3.25 16.97
N LYS A 400 11.00 2.98 17.25
CA LYS A 400 9.91 3.09 16.28
C LYS A 400 9.80 4.48 15.67
N THR A 401 9.36 4.46 14.41
CA THR A 401 8.86 5.62 13.68
C THR A 401 7.64 5.15 12.89
N PRO A 402 6.74 6.05 12.46
CA PRO A 402 5.65 5.69 11.55
C PRO A 402 6.13 4.86 10.35
N ALA A 403 7.28 5.23 9.79
CA ALA A 403 7.88 4.53 8.66
C ALA A 403 8.46 3.14 9.02
N LEU A 404 8.99 2.94 10.22
CA LEU A 404 9.41 1.60 10.67
C LEU A 404 8.21 0.67 10.89
N LEU A 405 7.11 1.22 11.41
CA LEU A 405 5.84 0.51 11.55
C LEU A 405 5.27 0.10 10.18
N ALA A 406 5.36 0.99 9.17
CA ALA A 406 5.01 0.64 7.79
C ALA A 406 5.87 -0.49 7.24
N LEU A 407 7.19 -0.46 7.47
CA LEU A 407 8.09 -1.53 7.03
C LEU A 407 7.74 -2.88 7.67
N TYR A 408 7.36 -2.90 8.94
CA TYR A 408 6.87 -4.11 9.60
C TYR A 408 5.55 -4.60 8.98
N SER A 409 4.59 -3.70 8.72
CA SER A 409 3.34 -4.04 8.04
C SER A 409 3.57 -4.63 6.63
N ILE A 410 4.54 -4.11 5.87
CA ILE A 410 4.91 -4.66 4.56
C ILE A 410 5.53 -6.04 4.74
N ALA A 411 6.39 -6.22 5.74
CA ALA A 411 7.01 -7.50 6.04
C ALA A 411 6.00 -8.59 6.41
N THR A 412 4.93 -8.26 7.13
CA THR A 412 3.90 -9.24 7.51
C THR A 412 3.12 -9.76 6.31
N ASP A 413 2.96 -8.97 5.24
CA ASP A 413 2.31 -9.45 4.01
C ASP A 413 3.04 -10.61 3.34
N LEU A 414 4.36 -10.65 3.46
CA LEU A 414 5.21 -11.68 2.86
C LEU A 414 5.52 -12.83 3.83
N ASN A 415 4.92 -12.82 5.03
CA ASN A 415 5.24 -13.74 6.10
C ASN A 415 4.19 -14.85 6.24
N GLU A 416 4.59 -16.08 5.93
CA GLU A 416 3.78 -17.29 6.04
C GLU A 416 3.27 -17.59 7.47
N HIS A 417 4.06 -17.26 8.49
CA HIS A 417 3.69 -17.48 9.89
C HIS A 417 2.75 -16.40 10.46
N LYS A 418 2.47 -15.36 9.68
CA LYS A 418 1.56 -14.27 10.04
C LYS A 418 0.32 -14.22 9.14
N HIS A 419 0.08 -15.29 8.37
CA HIS A 419 -1.01 -15.35 7.38
C HIS A 419 -1.01 -14.14 6.45
N GLY A 420 0.18 -13.75 5.99
CA GLY A 420 0.37 -12.60 5.12
C GLY A 420 -0.37 -12.76 3.79
N GLU A 421 -0.96 -11.66 3.32
CA GLU A 421 -1.75 -11.63 2.08
C GLU A 421 -0.96 -12.15 0.86
N TRP A 422 0.35 -11.88 0.83
CA TRP A 422 1.26 -12.21 -0.25
C TRP A 422 2.26 -13.31 0.15
N GLN A 423 1.93 -14.16 1.13
CA GLN A 423 2.83 -15.21 1.62
C GLN A 423 3.35 -16.14 0.51
N ASP A 424 2.53 -16.43 -0.50
CA ASP A 424 2.88 -17.28 -1.64
C ASP A 424 3.94 -16.68 -2.57
N PHE A 425 4.17 -15.37 -2.49
CA PHE A 425 5.14 -14.71 -3.37
C PHE A 425 6.56 -15.21 -3.09
N LYS A 426 6.85 -15.53 -1.82
CA LYS A 426 8.13 -16.11 -1.41
C LYS A 426 8.31 -17.52 -1.98
N ARG A 427 7.23 -18.33 -2.03
CA ARG A 427 7.23 -19.67 -2.62
C ARG A 427 7.63 -19.59 -4.09
N LEU A 428 6.99 -18.71 -4.86
CA LEU A 428 7.35 -18.52 -6.28
C LEU A 428 8.77 -17.96 -6.46
N ARG A 429 9.20 -17.01 -5.62
CA ARG A 429 10.59 -16.51 -5.65
C ARG A 429 11.60 -17.62 -5.40
N ASN A 430 11.34 -18.50 -4.45
CA ASN A 430 12.22 -19.63 -4.16
C ASN A 430 12.22 -20.64 -5.31
N ALA A 431 11.07 -20.92 -5.91
CA ALA A 431 10.99 -21.76 -7.10
C ALA A 431 11.82 -21.18 -8.26
N MET A 432 11.84 -19.87 -8.46
CA MET A 432 12.68 -19.24 -9.49
C MET A 432 14.19 -19.25 -9.20
N GLU A 433 14.60 -19.21 -7.93
CA GLU A 433 16.02 -19.12 -7.54
C GLU A 433 16.66 -20.48 -7.28
N HIS A 434 15.88 -21.43 -6.77
CA HIS A 434 16.38 -22.68 -6.21
C HIS A 434 15.57 -23.92 -6.64
N GLY A 435 14.46 -23.73 -7.37
CA GLY A 435 13.60 -24.81 -7.89
C GLY A 435 13.33 -24.62 -9.38
N PHE A 436 12.08 -24.89 -9.79
CA PHE A 436 11.63 -24.69 -11.16
C PHE A 436 10.24 -24.03 -11.19
N LEU A 437 10.13 -22.86 -11.83
CA LEU A 437 8.85 -22.14 -12.00
C LEU A 437 8.45 -22.04 -13.46
N VAL A 438 7.32 -22.66 -13.79
CA VAL A 438 6.68 -22.62 -15.10
C VAL A 438 5.59 -21.55 -15.12
N ILE A 439 5.68 -20.61 -16.06
CA ILE A 439 4.61 -19.64 -16.32
C ILE A 439 3.80 -20.18 -17.50
N ALA A 440 2.49 -20.37 -17.33
CA ALA A 440 1.61 -20.93 -18.35
C ALA A 440 0.56 -19.90 -18.80
N HIS A 441 0.29 -19.81 -20.11
CA HIS A 441 -0.67 -18.83 -20.64
C HIS A 441 -2.07 -18.89 -20.01
N SER A 442 -2.59 -20.09 -19.75
CA SER A 442 -3.92 -20.33 -19.18
C SER A 442 -3.90 -20.83 -17.73
N GLY A 443 -2.72 -20.81 -17.07
CA GLY A 443 -2.53 -21.41 -15.74
C GLY A 443 -2.49 -22.93 -15.71
N ASN A 444 -2.83 -23.60 -16.82
CA ASN A 444 -2.72 -25.04 -16.97
C ASN A 444 -1.65 -25.38 -18.01
N ILE A 445 -0.77 -26.30 -17.64
CA ILE A 445 0.18 -26.92 -18.58
C ILE A 445 -0.48 -28.11 -19.28
N ASN A 446 -0.09 -28.34 -20.52
CA ASN A 446 -0.46 -29.55 -21.27
C ASN A 446 0.76 -30.43 -21.45
N ASP A 447 1.15 -31.13 -20.39
CA ASP A 447 2.39 -31.91 -20.40
C ASP A 447 2.22 -33.30 -21.01
N LYS A 448 2.01 -33.35 -22.33
CA LYS A 448 1.86 -34.61 -23.06
C LYS A 448 3.10 -35.52 -23.00
N PHE A 449 4.26 -34.95 -22.73
CA PHE A 449 5.55 -35.63 -22.80
C PHE A 449 6.15 -35.95 -21.43
N GLY A 450 5.47 -35.61 -20.33
CA GLY A 450 6.03 -35.73 -18.98
C GLY A 450 7.28 -34.86 -18.78
N ALA A 451 7.37 -33.74 -19.50
CA ALA A 451 8.50 -32.81 -19.48
C ALA A 451 8.76 -32.20 -18.09
N TYR A 452 7.75 -32.18 -17.22
CA TYR A 452 7.88 -31.68 -15.85
C TYR A 452 7.89 -32.80 -14.79
N GLU A 453 7.77 -34.07 -15.18
CA GLU A 453 7.81 -35.22 -14.24
C GLU A 453 9.21 -35.49 -13.66
N PHE A 454 10.22 -34.73 -14.08
CA PHE A 454 11.58 -34.88 -13.54
C PHE A 454 11.70 -34.44 -12.07
N SER A 455 10.72 -33.68 -11.56
CA SER A 455 10.71 -33.16 -10.20
C SER A 455 9.29 -32.93 -9.71
N ASP A 456 8.97 -33.41 -8.51
CA ASP A 456 7.68 -33.12 -7.86
C ASP A 456 7.57 -31.64 -7.43
N ASP A 457 8.70 -30.93 -7.35
CA ASP A 457 8.78 -29.52 -6.91
C ASP A 457 8.62 -28.49 -8.06
N VAL A 458 8.02 -28.86 -9.19
CA VAL A 458 7.73 -27.90 -10.28
C VAL A 458 6.52 -27.05 -9.92
N GLU A 459 6.74 -25.75 -9.75
CA GLU A 459 5.69 -24.77 -9.49
C GLU A 459 5.12 -24.24 -10.80
N ILE A 460 3.80 -24.16 -10.92
CA ILE A 460 3.10 -23.68 -12.12
C ILE A 460 2.24 -22.48 -11.74
N VAL A 461 2.36 -21.39 -12.50
CA VAL A 461 1.56 -20.17 -12.32
C VAL A 461 1.00 -19.69 -13.65
N GLY A 462 -0.25 -19.22 -13.63
CA GLY A 462 -0.87 -18.58 -14.80
C GLY A 462 -0.26 -17.22 -15.09
N LEU A 463 -0.08 -16.89 -16.37
CA LEU A 463 0.55 -15.63 -16.80
C LEU A 463 -0.14 -14.41 -16.19
N GLY A 464 -1.47 -14.30 -16.33
CA GLY A 464 -2.23 -13.16 -15.78
C GLY A 464 -2.11 -13.02 -14.26
N VAL A 465 -2.10 -14.15 -13.54
CA VAL A 465 -1.87 -14.15 -12.09
C VAL A 465 -0.46 -13.66 -11.78
N PHE A 466 0.55 -14.13 -12.51
CA PHE A 466 1.92 -13.72 -12.29
C PHE A 466 2.15 -12.23 -12.63
N GLU A 467 1.50 -11.70 -13.66
CA GLU A 467 1.50 -10.26 -13.98
C GLU A 467 0.95 -9.42 -12.82
N GLU A 468 -0.22 -9.78 -12.28
CA GLU A 468 -0.81 -9.13 -11.10
C GLU A 468 0.15 -9.19 -9.90
N MET A 469 0.82 -10.33 -9.69
CA MET A 469 1.81 -10.49 -8.62
C MET A 469 3.04 -9.58 -8.81
N VAL A 470 3.54 -9.41 -10.05
CA VAL A 470 4.66 -8.52 -10.34
C VAL A 470 4.28 -7.06 -10.11
N GLU A 471 3.11 -6.63 -10.55
CA GLU A 471 2.61 -5.27 -10.29
C GLU A 471 2.50 -5.01 -8.79
N GLN A 472 1.91 -5.95 -8.05
CA GLN A 472 1.77 -5.85 -6.60
C GLN A 472 3.15 -5.82 -5.90
N MET A 473 4.13 -6.61 -6.35
CA MET A 473 5.49 -6.56 -5.81
C MET A 473 6.20 -5.23 -6.10
N LEU A 474 6.00 -4.64 -7.28
CA LEU A 474 6.55 -3.33 -7.61
C LEU A 474 5.99 -2.24 -6.69
N GLN A 475 4.67 -2.22 -6.45
CA GLN A 475 4.04 -1.27 -5.52
C GLN A 475 4.50 -1.47 -4.08
N LEU A 476 4.55 -2.74 -3.61
CA LEU A 476 5.03 -3.09 -2.27
C LEU A 476 6.48 -2.67 -2.06
N THR A 477 7.34 -2.92 -3.05
CA THR A 477 8.77 -2.57 -3.00
C THR A 477 8.95 -1.05 -3.02
N ARG A 478 8.20 -0.33 -3.86
CA ARG A 478 8.21 1.14 -3.87
C ARG A 478 7.85 1.69 -2.49
N SER A 479 6.78 1.18 -1.88
CA SER A 479 6.33 1.55 -0.54
C SER A 479 7.41 1.34 0.51
N ALA A 480 8.09 0.19 0.47
CA ALA A 480 9.20 -0.11 1.37
C ALA A 480 10.38 0.85 1.19
N ILE A 481 10.72 1.24 -0.05
CA ILE A 481 11.77 2.24 -0.31
C ILE A 481 11.39 3.60 0.28
N PHE A 482 10.15 4.07 0.12
CA PHE A 482 9.70 5.33 0.75
C PHE A 482 9.78 5.26 2.27
N SER A 483 9.30 4.17 2.88
CA SER A 483 9.34 3.98 4.33
C SER A 483 10.78 3.86 4.86
N PHE A 484 11.69 3.23 4.13
CA PHE A 484 13.12 3.23 4.46
C PHE A 484 13.66 4.66 4.54
N VAL A 485 13.37 5.49 3.54
CA VAL A 485 13.82 6.88 3.49
C VAL A 485 13.24 7.70 4.64
N PHE A 486 11.93 7.61 4.88
CA PHE A 486 11.29 8.37 5.95
C PHE A 486 11.76 7.95 7.34
N HIS A 487 12.06 6.67 7.57
CA HIS A 487 12.61 6.20 8.84
C HIS A 487 13.97 6.85 9.15
N PHE A 488 14.91 6.79 8.20
CA PHE A 488 16.25 7.32 8.40
C PHE A 488 16.30 8.85 8.37
N ARG A 489 15.38 9.49 7.63
CA ARG A 489 15.21 10.94 7.66
C ARG A 489 14.75 11.42 9.04
N GLU A 490 13.72 10.78 9.62
CA GLU A 490 13.24 11.13 10.96
C GLU A 490 14.33 10.95 12.02
N LYS A 491 15.12 9.86 11.95
CA LYS A 491 16.28 9.67 12.83
C LYS A 491 17.32 10.77 12.64
N GLY A 492 17.65 11.10 11.39
CA GLY A 492 18.61 12.15 11.08
C GLY A 492 18.17 13.53 11.58
N LEU A 493 16.87 13.85 11.49
CA LEU A 493 16.30 15.07 12.05
C LEU A 493 16.40 15.14 13.58
N LYS A 494 16.26 14.01 14.29
CA LYS A 494 16.44 13.95 15.75
C LYS A 494 17.91 14.11 16.16
N GLU A 495 18.85 13.72 15.31
CA GLU A 495 20.29 13.90 15.55
C GLU A 495 20.83 15.27 15.07
N SER A 496 20.07 16.00 14.24
CA SER A 496 20.36 17.37 13.82
C SER A 496 20.36 18.34 15.01
N GLY A 497 21.52 18.50 15.63
CA GLY A 497 21.73 19.32 16.82
C GLY A 497 22.71 18.71 17.81
N LEU A 498 23.01 17.42 17.69
CA LEU A 498 23.86 16.68 18.62
C LEU A 498 25.30 16.47 18.14
N THR A 499 25.53 16.31 16.83
CA THR A 499 26.80 15.78 16.30
C THR A 499 27.64 16.73 15.43
N GLY A 500 27.18 17.97 15.19
CA GLY A 500 27.94 19.00 14.44
C GLY A 500 28.17 18.73 12.94
N LEU A 501 28.12 17.47 12.49
CA LEU A 501 28.19 17.04 11.10
C LEU A 501 26.76 16.86 10.57
N ALA A 502 26.37 17.70 9.62
CA ALA A 502 25.07 17.64 8.96
C ALA A 502 25.22 17.52 7.44
N VAL A 503 24.32 16.76 6.81
CA VAL A 503 24.26 16.58 5.36
C VAL A 503 23.00 17.26 4.84
N SER A 504 23.15 18.09 3.81
CA SER A 504 22.04 18.65 3.04
C SER A 504 22.26 18.40 1.54
N LEU A 505 21.17 18.37 0.77
CA LEU A 505 21.27 18.35 -0.68
C LEU A 505 21.65 19.72 -1.20
N GLN A 506 22.90 19.88 -1.63
CA GLN A 506 23.26 20.97 -2.52
C GLN A 506 22.82 20.60 -3.95
N ARG A 507 21.90 21.38 -4.54
CA ARG A 507 21.64 21.30 -5.98
C ARG A 507 22.90 21.75 -6.73
N VAL A 508 23.78 20.81 -7.07
CA VAL A 508 24.89 21.09 -7.99
C VAL A 508 24.29 21.25 -9.38
N ASN A 509 24.19 22.49 -9.86
CA ASN A 509 23.86 22.78 -11.24
C ASN A 509 24.98 22.24 -12.15
N LEU A 510 24.83 21.00 -12.62
CA LEU A 510 25.79 20.31 -13.50
C LEU A 510 26.02 21.02 -14.84
N ALA A 511 25.19 22.00 -15.20
CA ALA A 511 25.32 22.80 -16.42
C ALA A 511 26.59 23.69 -16.48
N LYS A 512 27.33 23.89 -15.38
CA LYS A 512 28.59 24.67 -15.39
C LYS A 512 29.87 23.82 -15.47
N VAL A 513 29.82 22.51 -15.25
CA VAL A 513 31.04 21.67 -15.19
C VAL A 513 31.54 21.27 -16.59
N SER A 514 30.69 21.32 -17.63
CA SER A 514 31.10 20.99 -19.01
C SER A 514 31.82 22.11 -19.76
N LYS A 515 31.91 23.34 -19.22
CA LYS A 515 32.55 24.48 -19.90
C LYS A 515 34.00 24.76 -19.50
N SER A 516 34.60 24.03 -18.56
CA SER A 516 35.98 24.30 -18.09
C SER A 516 37.07 23.35 -18.60
N LYS A 517 36.74 22.23 -19.27
CA LYS A 517 37.72 21.29 -19.86
C LYS A 517 38.00 21.55 -21.35
N GLY A 518 38.05 22.81 -21.76
CA GLY A 518 38.26 23.22 -23.15
C GLY A 518 39.20 24.42 -23.30
N ARG A 519 40.34 24.46 -22.61
CA ARG A 519 41.42 25.41 -22.92
C ARG A 519 42.61 24.69 -23.54
N LYS A 520 42.69 24.88 -24.85
CA LYS A 520 43.67 24.48 -25.86
C LYS A 520 45.11 24.45 -25.33
N VAL A 521 45.76 23.30 -25.52
CA VAL A 521 47.20 23.23 -25.82
C VAL A 521 47.39 23.91 -27.18
N ARG A 522 48.13 25.02 -27.22
CA ARG A 522 48.69 25.57 -28.46
C ARG A 522 50.19 25.32 -28.41
N ALA A 523 50.66 24.51 -29.35
CA ALA A 523 52.07 24.37 -29.67
C ALA A 523 52.63 25.70 -30.19
N LYS A 524 53.79 26.07 -29.67
CA LYS A 524 54.90 26.66 -30.42
C LYS A 524 56.19 26.21 -29.76
#